data_AF-A0A1M4SA74-F1
#
_entry.id   AF-A0A1M4SA74-F1
#
_cell.length_a   1.000
_cell.length_b   1.000
_cell.length_c   1.000
_cell.angle_alpha   90.00
_cell.angle_beta   90.00
_cell.angle_gamma   90.00
#
_symmetry.space_group_name_H-M   'P 1'
#
loop_
_entity.id
_entity.type
_entity.pdbx_description
1 polymer ?
#
loop_
_entity_poly.entity_id
_entity_poly.type
_entity_poly.pdbx_seq_one_letter_code
_entity_poly.pdbx_strand_id
1 'polypeptide(L)'
;MLLSMPKFLAGGEIMKRYIANRPLYLIFPLFVLSIIFSYLLVLYKKSYTYVNYINIGFDIFILLFYLRSFCIEVSIDSKGINFKGLFLRKRVYIEDYIGIAQSNFLTQVKTKLGNFYILTTKNGRNILNDMFKNLNKGE
;
A
#
# COMPACT_ATOMS: atom_id res chain seq x y z
N MET A 1 -0.05 -21.37 -13.34
CA MET A 1 -1.40 -21.10 -13.85
C MET A 1 -1.48 -19.62 -14.21
N LEU A 2 -1.30 -19.30 -15.50
CA LEU A 2 -1.37 -17.96 -16.06
C LEU A 2 -2.83 -17.52 -16.05
N LEU A 3 -3.20 -16.53 -15.23
CA LEU A 3 -4.49 -15.86 -15.37
C LEU A 3 -4.40 -14.93 -16.58
N SER A 4 -5.09 -15.34 -17.63
CA SER A 4 -5.28 -14.63 -18.89
C SER A 4 -5.85 -13.23 -18.66
N MET A 5 -5.27 -12.26 -19.38
CA MET A 5 -5.82 -10.91 -19.50
C MET A 5 -7.19 -10.97 -20.21
N PRO A 6 -8.24 -10.33 -19.67
CA PRO A 6 -9.43 -10.08 -20.47
C PRO A 6 -9.11 -8.99 -21.50
N LYS A 7 -9.17 -9.36 -22.78
CA LYS A 7 -9.29 -8.42 -23.90
C LYS A 7 -10.66 -7.76 -23.81
N PHE A 8 -10.69 -6.45 -23.59
CA PHE A 8 -11.86 -5.61 -23.90
C PHE A 8 -11.49 -4.64 -25.02
N LEU A 9 -12.32 -4.66 -26.07
CA LEU A 9 -12.20 -3.90 -27.32
C LEU A 9 -12.95 -2.56 -27.24
N ALA A 10 -12.46 -1.60 -28.03
CA ALA A 10 -13.11 -0.41 -28.58
C ALA A 10 -13.44 0.76 -27.61
N GLY A 11 -12.65 1.83 -27.71
CA GLY A 11 -13.04 3.21 -27.36
C GLY A 11 -12.89 3.67 -25.91
N GLY A 12 -12.59 2.78 -24.97
CA GLY A 12 -12.31 3.13 -23.57
C GLY A 12 -10.83 2.99 -23.26
N GLU A 13 -10.22 4.02 -22.68
CA GLU A 13 -8.82 3.97 -22.26
C GLU A 13 -8.58 2.77 -21.33
N ILE A 14 -7.55 1.99 -21.64
CA ILE A 14 -7.24 0.74 -20.95
C ILE A 14 -6.86 1.05 -19.52
N MET A 15 -7.78 0.81 -18.59
CA MET A 15 -7.51 0.92 -17.16
C MET A 15 -6.56 -0.20 -16.74
N LYS A 16 -5.31 0.16 -16.42
CA LYS A 16 -4.35 -0.80 -15.88
C LYS A 16 -4.61 -0.95 -14.38
N ARG A 17 -4.69 -2.19 -13.87
CA ARG A 17 -4.99 -2.46 -12.46
C ARG A 17 -4.05 -3.51 -11.87
N TYR A 18 -3.52 -3.22 -10.70
CA TYR A 18 -2.74 -4.13 -9.87
C TYR A 18 -3.40 -4.31 -8.50
N ILE A 19 -3.49 -5.57 -8.06
CA ILE A 19 -3.99 -5.93 -6.73
C ILE A 19 -2.86 -6.67 -6.02
N ALA A 20 -2.41 -6.10 -4.90
CA ALA A 20 -1.43 -6.70 -4.03
C ALA A 20 -1.99 -7.96 -3.36
N ASN A 21 -1.08 -8.84 -2.93
CA ASN A 21 -1.43 -10.03 -2.19
C ASN A 21 -2.07 -9.63 -0.85
N ARG A 22 -3.38 -9.85 -0.70
CA ARG A 22 -4.15 -9.46 0.50
C ARG A 22 -3.58 -10.05 1.79
N PRO A 23 -3.26 -11.36 1.87
CA PRO A 23 -2.53 -11.94 3.00
C PRO A 23 -1.28 -11.16 3.40
N LEU A 24 -0.45 -10.76 2.43
CA LEU A 24 0.78 -10.00 2.68
C LEU A 24 0.49 -8.61 3.28
N TYR A 25 -0.61 -7.98 2.87
CA TYR A 25 -1.04 -6.71 3.42
C TYR A 25 -1.62 -6.85 4.85
N LEU A 26 -2.30 -7.95 5.15
CA LEU A 26 -2.96 -8.14 6.45
C LEU A 26 -2.04 -8.68 7.55
N ILE A 27 -0.92 -9.33 7.18
CA ILE A 27 -0.05 -9.96 8.18
C ILE A 27 0.57 -8.95 9.16
N PHE A 28 1.00 -7.79 8.67
CA PHE A 28 1.60 -6.74 9.49
C PHE A 28 0.61 -6.14 10.51
N PRO A 29 -0.59 -5.64 10.11
CA PRO A 29 -1.54 -5.12 11.08
C PRO A 29 -2.01 -6.18 12.08
N LEU A 30 -2.18 -7.44 11.66
CA LEU A 30 -2.51 -8.54 12.58
C LEU A 30 -1.41 -8.82 13.60
N PHE A 31 -0.15 -8.78 13.16
CA PHE A 31 1.00 -8.96 14.05
C PHE A 31 1.07 -7.85 15.10
N VAL A 32 0.95 -6.58 14.70
CA VAL A 32 0.93 -5.45 15.64
C VAL A 32 -0.24 -5.56 16.63
N LEU A 33 -1.43 -5.92 16.15
CA LEU A 33 -2.59 -6.15 17.02
C LEU A 33 -2.34 -7.27 18.04
N SER A 34 -1.70 -8.37 17.64
CA SER A 34 -1.35 -9.46 18.56
C SER A 34 -0.35 -9.03 19.64
N ILE A 35 0.61 -8.16 19.29
CA ILE A 35 1.56 -7.57 20.23
C ILE A 35 0.80 -6.72 21.26
N ILE A 36 -0.04 -5.79 20.80
CA ILE A 36 -0.86 -4.93 21.68
C ILE A 36 -1.71 -5.79 22.63
N PHE A 37 -2.37 -6.82 22.10
CA PHE A 37 -3.20 -7.72 22.90
C PHE A 37 -2.39 -8.50 23.94
N SER A 38 -1.21 -9.00 23.55
CA SER A 38 -0.31 -9.71 24.47
C SER A 38 0.19 -8.78 25.58
N TYR A 39 0.53 -7.53 25.26
CA TYR A 39 0.91 -6.52 26.25
C TYR A 39 -0.22 -6.23 27.24
N LEU A 40 -1.45 -6.03 26.74
CA LEU A 40 -2.61 -5.77 27.58
C LEU A 40 -2.94 -6.93 28.53
N LEU A 41 -2.84 -8.18 28.05
CA LEU A 41 -3.14 -9.36 28.88
C LEU A 41 -2.06 -9.68 29.92
N VAL A 42 -0.79 -9.65 29.51
CA VAL A 42 0.31 -10.22 30.31
C VAL A 42 1.04 -9.16 31.12
N LEU A 43 1.33 -8.00 30.52
CA LEU A 43 2.30 -7.03 31.04
C LEU A 43 1.63 -5.83 31.70
N TYR A 44 0.37 -5.54 31.37
CA TYR A 44 -0.35 -4.40 31.94
C TYR A 44 -0.39 -4.42 33.47
N LYS A 45 -0.44 -5.60 34.09
CA LYS A 45 -0.45 -5.78 35.56
C LYS A 45 0.95 -5.80 36.20
N LYS A 46 2.03 -5.93 35.42
CA LYS A 46 3.40 -6.13 35.91
C LYS A 46 4.33 -4.93 35.68
N SER A 47 3.88 -3.92 34.95
CA SER A 47 4.69 -2.77 34.54
C SER A 47 4.02 -1.45 34.89
N TYR A 48 4.83 -0.38 34.99
CA TYR A 48 4.33 0.96 35.28
C TYR A 48 3.31 1.42 34.22
N THR A 49 2.16 1.90 34.68
CA THR A 49 1.02 2.24 33.82
C THR A 49 1.38 3.25 32.73
N TYR A 50 2.21 4.25 33.03
CA TYR A 50 2.66 5.25 32.06
C TYR A 50 3.48 4.66 30.90
N VAL A 51 4.37 3.69 31.19
CA VAL A 51 5.15 3.00 30.16
C VAL A 51 4.25 2.20 29.24
N ASN A 52 3.21 1.56 29.81
CA ASN A 52 2.23 0.80 29.02
C ASN A 52 1.45 1.72 28.07
N TYR A 53 1.03 2.91 28.53
CA TYR A 53 0.35 3.88 27.67
C TYR A 53 1.23 4.36 26.52
N ILE A 54 2.53 4.63 26.77
CA ILE A 54 3.46 5.03 25.71
C ILE A 54 3.59 3.93 24.65
N ASN A 55 3.83 2.68 25.07
CA ASN A 55 4.04 1.57 24.14
C ASN A 55 2.79 1.33 23.28
N ILE A 56 1.61 1.27 23.89
CA ILE A 56 0.35 1.10 23.17
C ILE A 56 0.11 2.28 22.22
N GLY A 57 0.37 3.51 22.68
CA GLY A 57 0.24 4.71 21.84
C GLY A 57 1.13 4.65 20.60
N PHE A 58 2.38 4.20 20.77
CA PHE A 58 3.33 4.04 19.67
C PHE A 58 2.89 2.95 18.68
N ASP A 59 2.42 1.80 19.18
CA ASP A 59 1.92 0.71 18.32
C ASP A 59 0.67 1.14 17.52
N ILE A 60 -0.26 1.85 18.16
CA ILE A 60 -1.44 2.42 17.50
C ILE A 60 -1.01 3.44 16.44
N PHE A 61 -0.03 4.29 16.73
CA PHE A 61 0.50 5.25 15.77
C PHE A 61 1.09 4.56 14.54
N ILE A 62 1.88 3.50 14.73
CA ILE A 62 2.43 2.69 13.64
C ILE A 62 1.30 2.07 12.81
N LEU A 63 0.28 1.51 13.45
CA LEU A 63 -0.86 0.90 12.78
C LEU A 63 -1.63 1.91 11.92
N LEU A 64 -1.90 3.11 12.46
CA LEU A 64 -2.56 4.19 11.75
C LEU A 64 -1.72 4.69 10.56
N PHE A 65 -0.42 4.86 10.76
CA PHE A 65 0.51 5.23 9.69
C PHE A 65 0.48 4.19 8.56
N TYR A 66 0.52 2.90 8.91
CA TYR A 66 0.44 1.81 7.96
C TYR A 66 -0.85 1.86 7.15
N LEU A 67 -2.01 1.93 7.83
CA LEU A 67 -3.33 1.93 7.20
C LEU A 67 -3.57 3.13 6.28
N ARG A 68 -2.93 4.27 6.57
CA ARG A 68 -3.03 5.49 5.77
C ARG A 68 -2.08 5.50 4.57
N SER A 69 -0.93 4.83 4.66
CA SER A 69 0.15 4.94 3.66
C SER A 69 0.21 3.74 2.71
N PHE A 70 -0.19 2.56 3.20
CA PHE A 70 -0.14 1.33 2.42
C PHE A 70 -1.43 1.10 1.63
N CYS A 71 -1.25 0.59 0.41
CA CYS A 71 -2.28 0.34 -0.57
C CYS A 71 -2.35 -1.15 -0.89
N ILE A 72 -3.56 -1.66 -1.04
CA ILE A 72 -3.86 -3.02 -1.50
C ILE A 72 -4.00 -3.04 -3.02
N GLU A 73 -4.47 -1.93 -3.60
CA GLU A 73 -4.83 -1.87 -5.00
C GLU A 73 -4.39 -0.53 -5.59
N VAL A 74 -3.86 -0.60 -6.81
CA VAL A 74 -3.52 0.55 -7.63
C VAL A 74 -4.12 0.38 -9.00
N SER A 75 -4.84 1.38 -9.48
CA SER A 75 -5.28 1.45 -10.88
C SER A 75 -4.86 2.75 -11.52
N ILE A 76 -4.53 2.69 -12.81
CA ILE A 76 -4.15 3.84 -13.62
C ILE A 76 -5.19 3.96 -14.73
N ASP A 77 -5.83 5.11 -14.77
CA ASP A 77 -6.65 5.57 -15.89
C ASP A 77 -5.94 6.76 -16.56
N SER A 78 -6.55 7.32 -17.60
CA SER A 78 -5.99 8.45 -18.34
C SER A 78 -5.93 9.78 -17.59
N LYS A 79 -6.74 9.92 -16.54
CA LYS A 79 -6.85 11.15 -15.75
C LYS A 79 -5.98 11.06 -14.50
N GLY A 80 -5.69 9.86 -14.00
CA GLY A 80 -4.98 9.69 -12.73
C GLY A 80 -4.73 8.26 -12.30
N ILE A 81 -4.10 8.20 -11.12
CA ILE A 81 -3.68 7.01 -10.40
C ILE A 81 -4.57 6.90 -9.17
N ASN A 82 -5.33 5.82 -9.07
CA ASN A 82 -6.20 5.53 -7.94
C ASN A 82 -5.51 4.55 -7.00
N PHE A 83 -5.37 4.95 -5.74
CA PHE A 83 -4.82 4.17 -4.65
C PHE A 83 -5.95 3.74 -3.70
N LYS A 84 -6.00 2.45 -3.40
CA LYS A 84 -6.99 1.87 -2.50
C LYS A 84 -6.33 0.94 -1.49
N GLY A 85 -6.52 1.23 -0.22
CA GLY A 85 -6.15 0.40 0.92
C GLY A 85 -7.38 -0.08 1.69
N LEU A 86 -7.19 -0.45 2.96
CA LEU A 86 -8.28 -0.85 3.84
C LEU A 86 -9.19 0.33 4.20
N PHE A 87 -8.59 1.46 4.58
CA PHE A 87 -9.27 2.72 4.89
C PHE A 87 -8.84 3.88 4.00
N LEU A 88 -7.84 3.67 3.13
CA LEU A 88 -7.36 4.66 2.19
C LEU A 88 -8.11 4.52 0.86
N ARG A 89 -8.70 5.62 0.36
CA ARG A 89 -9.10 5.76 -1.04
C ARG A 89 -8.68 7.13 -1.51
N LYS A 90 -7.71 7.21 -2.41
CA LYS A 90 -7.18 8.49 -2.89
C LYS A 90 -6.88 8.40 -4.38
N ARG A 91 -7.25 9.46 -5.10
CA ARG A 91 -6.88 9.65 -6.50
C ARG A 91 -5.81 10.72 -6.58
N VAL A 92 -4.82 10.49 -7.44
CA VAL A 92 -3.75 11.43 -7.76
C VAL A 92 -3.77 11.66 -9.26
N TYR A 93 -3.71 12.91 -9.71
CA TYR A 93 -3.64 13.21 -11.15
C TYR A 93 -2.27 12.80 -11.71
N ILE A 94 -2.22 12.45 -13.00
CA ILE A 94 -0.96 12.04 -13.64
C ILE A 94 0.10 13.15 -13.54
N GLU A 95 -0.31 14.42 -13.60
CA GLU A 95 0.57 15.60 -13.48
C GLU A 95 1.23 15.74 -12.10
N ASP A 96 0.70 15.06 -11.08
CA ASP A 96 1.24 15.06 -9.72
C ASP A 96 2.15 13.85 -9.45
N TYR A 97 2.30 12.95 -10.42
CA TYR A 97 3.20 11.80 -10.31
C TYR A 97 4.65 12.26 -10.48
N ILE A 98 5.50 11.84 -9.54
CA ILE A 98 6.93 12.20 -9.52
C ILE A 98 7.79 11.01 -9.95
N GLY A 99 7.46 9.81 -9.48
CA GLY A 99 8.25 8.63 -9.79
C GLY A 99 7.89 7.40 -8.96
N ILE A 100 8.60 6.32 -9.22
CA ILE A 100 8.42 5.03 -8.54
C ILE A 100 9.78 4.52 -8.04
N ALA A 101 9.82 4.07 -6.79
CA ALA A 101 10.99 3.42 -6.19
C ALA A 101 10.60 2.01 -5.76
N GLN A 102 11.38 1.00 -6.16
CA GLN A 102 11.01 -0.40 -5.98
C GLN A 102 12.11 -1.16 -5.24
N SER A 103 11.70 -1.95 -4.25
CA SER A 103 12.50 -2.98 -3.60
C SER A 103 11.93 -4.37 -3.94
N ASN A 104 12.52 -5.43 -3.37
CA ASN A 104 12.06 -6.80 -3.60
C ASN A 104 10.67 -7.10 -3.01
N PHE A 105 10.25 -6.34 -1.99
CA PHE A 105 9.02 -6.58 -1.23
C PHE A 105 8.10 -5.36 -1.17
N LEU A 106 8.56 -4.19 -1.61
CA LEU A 106 7.87 -2.92 -1.47
C LEU A 106 8.02 -2.08 -2.73
N THR A 107 6.92 -1.54 -3.21
CA THR A 107 6.91 -0.51 -4.25
C THR A 107 6.37 0.78 -3.66
N GLN A 108 7.15 1.85 -3.76
CA GLN A 108 6.79 3.20 -3.36
C GLN A 108 6.48 4.02 -4.60
N VAL A 109 5.30 4.64 -4.62
CA VAL A 109 4.91 5.63 -5.63
C VAL A 109 5.00 7.02 -4.99
N LYS A 110 5.85 7.88 -5.55
CA LYS A 110 6.07 9.25 -5.09
C LYS A 110 5.19 10.21 -5.89
N THR A 111 4.48 11.07 -5.20
CA THR A 111 3.58 12.08 -5.78
C THR A 111 3.73 13.40 -5.05
N LYS A 112 3.29 14.52 -5.66
CA LYS A 112 3.25 15.83 -4.97
C LYS A 112 2.38 15.80 -3.71
N LEU A 113 1.37 14.92 -3.68
CA LEU A 113 0.42 14.75 -2.56
C LEU A 113 0.91 13.78 -1.47
N GLY A 114 2.13 13.24 -1.60
CA GLY A 114 2.75 12.32 -0.66
C GLY A 114 3.20 10.99 -1.27
N ASN A 115 3.56 10.05 -0.40
CA ASN A 115 4.07 8.74 -0.77
C ASN A 115 3.01 7.65 -0.54
N PHE A 116 2.88 6.75 -1.51
CA PHE A 116 2.01 5.58 -1.42
C PHE A 116 2.84 4.31 -1.50
N TYR A 117 2.54 3.35 -0.63
CA TYR A 117 3.33 2.14 -0.48
C TYR A 117 2.49 0.92 -0.86
N ILE A 118 3.07 0.00 -1.60
CA ILE A 118 2.40 -1.21 -2.07
C ILE A 118 3.32 -2.38 -1.72
N LEU A 119 2.81 -3.34 -0.94
CA LEU A 119 3.56 -4.57 -0.67
C LEU A 119 3.47 -5.48 -1.89
N THR A 120 4.62 -5.89 -2.41
CA THR A 120 4.71 -6.54 -3.72
C THR A 120 5.64 -7.73 -3.68
N THR A 121 5.35 -8.75 -4.49
CA THR A 121 6.32 -9.83 -4.78
C THR A 121 7.19 -9.44 -5.98
N LYS A 122 8.23 -10.23 -6.29
CA LYS A 122 9.06 -10.03 -7.50
C LYS A 122 8.21 -9.91 -8.78
N ASN A 123 7.17 -10.73 -8.93
CA ASN A 123 6.25 -10.65 -10.07
C ASN A 123 5.40 -9.38 -10.04
N GLY A 124 4.90 -9.01 -8.85
CA GLY A 124 4.12 -7.78 -8.68
C GLY A 124 4.92 -6.51 -9.00
N ARG A 125 6.21 -6.50 -8.65
CA ARG A 125 7.15 -5.42 -8.99
C ARG A 125 7.23 -5.20 -10.50
N ASN A 126 7.36 -6.28 -11.28
CA ASN A 126 7.45 -6.19 -12.74
C ASN A 126 6.15 -5.64 -13.34
N ILE A 127 4.99 -6.11 -12.87
CA ILE A 127 3.68 -5.61 -13.31
C ILE A 127 3.54 -4.11 -13.01
N LEU A 128 3.89 -3.67 -11.80
CA LEU A 128 3.85 -2.26 -11.45
C LEU A 128 4.85 -1.45 -12.27
N ASN A 129 6.05 -1.96 -12.53
CA ASN A 129 7.00 -1.26 -13.38
C ASN A 129 6.42 -1.04 -14.79
N ASP A 130 5.82 -2.06 -15.40
CA ASP A 130 5.17 -1.95 -16.72
C ASP A 130 3.94 -1.03 -16.72
N MET A 131 3.22 -0.96 -15.60
CA MET A 131 2.11 -0.03 -15.43
C MET A 131 2.59 1.43 -15.50
N PHE A 132 3.64 1.75 -14.75
CA PHE A 132 4.16 3.11 -14.56
C PHE A 132 5.19 3.54 -15.62
N LYS A 133 5.79 2.60 -16.37
CA LYS A 133 6.78 2.89 -17.42
C LYS A 133 6.29 3.90 -18.47
N ASN A 134 5.00 3.88 -18.78
CA ASN A 134 4.41 4.80 -19.76
C ASN A 134 4.18 6.22 -19.20
N LEU A 135 4.19 6.39 -17.88
CA LEU A 135 4.03 7.68 -17.22
C LEU A 135 5.37 8.41 -17.07
N ASN A 136 6.49 7.67 -17.09
CA ASN A 136 7.85 8.20 -17.00
C ASN A 136 8.38 8.80 -18.33
N LYS A 137 7.57 8.91 -19.40
CA LYS A 137 8.01 9.46 -20.70
C LYS A 137 8.07 11.00 -20.74
N GLY A 138 8.36 11.63 -19.60
CA GLY A 138 8.55 13.07 -19.45
C GLY A 138 10.03 13.49 -19.38
N GLU A 139 10.95 12.59 -19.75
CA GLU A 139 12.35 12.87 -20.07
C GLU A 139 12.63 12.46 -21.52
#